data_AF-A0A2N3PNJ5-F1
#
_entry.id   AF-A0A2N3PNJ5-F1
#
_cell.length_a   1.000
_cell.length_b   1.000
_cell.length_c   1.000
_cell.angle_alpha   90.00
_cell.angle_beta   90.00
_cell.angle_gamma   90.00
#
_symmetry.space_group_name_H-M   'P 1'
#
loop_
_entity.id
_entity.type
_entity.pdbx_description
1 polymer ?
#
loop_
_entity_poly.entity_id
_entity_poly.type
_entity_poly.pdbx_seq_one_letter_code
_entity_poly.pdbx_strand_id
1 'polypeptide(L)'
;MAQFPQTALYIGDLRALGERDRGILDAAGISLAQARGAQVVDAQYAKVLLPAPIVVVENPDNSPDPLLLASLFVQQQIDPENRRHVIIHGRDGGADKFMAMVDDFSRRGFIRDDLSALISVTTTDQEFAASVKQGLDKIRSGQIKANPMPPAVSLDGGGAGQDVSRRVAQLVAGVNRQGATRMGGHPPDVLVGVMCSAQTNDPRDLESSRRLAQLIQQAFLESGVKGGLIFGASNVGKMKAISDEAVRLGMPVYGVETKELVALPSPGRKAAEQFDVEGAKKLDYLAIHPNIFSRMREIWEKNAYVFIDTGGVGTVQELMVYTTLNRAFPDQAKPIVVINENGHFDKTLAWLSEAGTAPGRDFQVAESKEEAVAGFKGFLLERKMAKSAKAEDEEEEDYVPNFGLS
;
A
#
# COMPACT_ATOMS: atom_id res chain seq x y z
N MET A 1 -12.75 39.66 -4.60
CA MET A 1 -11.82 38.89 -5.44
C MET A 1 -12.20 37.42 -5.34
N ALA A 2 -12.71 36.81 -6.43
CA ALA A 2 -13.00 35.39 -6.44
C ALA A 2 -11.67 34.60 -6.44
N GLN A 3 -11.46 33.74 -5.44
CA GLN A 3 -10.36 32.79 -5.44
C GLN A 3 -10.62 31.77 -6.55
N PHE A 4 -9.77 31.73 -7.56
CA PHE A 4 -9.80 30.65 -8.56
C PHE A 4 -9.41 29.33 -7.88
N PRO A 5 -10.15 28.22 -8.09
CA PRO A 5 -9.75 26.92 -7.57
C PRO A 5 -8.41 26.51 -8.19
N GLN A 6 -7.49 26.03 -7.35
CA GLN A 6 -6.18 25.53 -7.78
C GLN A 6 -6.36 24.45 -8.85
N THR A 7 -6.01 24.78 -10.10
CA THR A 7 -6.41 24.00 -11.28
C THR A 7 -5.40 22.92 -11.64
N ALA A 8 -4.15 23.05 -11.18
CA ALA A 8 -3.09 22.08 -11.41
C ALA A 8 -2.15 22.04 -10.20
N LEU A 9 -1.65 20.85 -9.91
CA LEU A 9 -0.60 20.59 -8.93
C LEU A 9 0.63 20.10 -9.69
N TYR A 10 1.76 20.77 -9.47
CA TYR A 10 3.06 20.33 -9.93
C TYR A 10 3.84 19.69 -8.77
N ILE A 11 4.29 18.46 -8.98
CA ILE A 11 5.15 17.69 -8.08
C ILE A 11 6.50 17.55 -8.80
N GLY A 12 7.46 18.38 -8.40
CA GLY A 12 8.83 18.43 -8.91
C GLY A 12 9.60 19.49 -8.13
N ASP A 13 10.91 19.62 -8.35
CA ASP A 13 11.70 20.63 -7.63
C ASP A 13 11.36 22.05 -8.11
N LEU A 14 10.39 22.70 -7.45
CA LEU A 14 10.01 24.09 -7.77
C LEU A 14 11.14 25.09 -7.51
N ARG A 15 12.20 24.71 -6.77
CA ARG A 15 13.39 25.57 -6.57
C ARG A 15 14.25 25.65 -7.83
N ALA A 16 14.09 24.70 -8.75
CA ALA A 16 14.77 24.65 -10.03
C ALA A 16 13.95 25.23 -11.20
N LEU A 17 12.78 25.86 -10.94
CA LEU A 17 11.95 26.48 -11.99
C LEU A 17 12.73 27.57 -12.74
N GLY A 18 13.31 27.19 -13.88
CA GLY A 18 14.09 28.05 -14.75
C GLY A 18 13.22 28.85 -15.73
N GLU A 19 13.86 29.59 -16.64
CA GLU A 19 13.14 30.24 -17.76
C GLU A 19 12.40 29.24 -18.65
N ARG A 20 12.94 28.02 -18.75
CA ARG A 20 12.34 26.88 -19.47
C ARG A 20 10.93 26.57 -18.95
N ASP A 21 10.79 26.41 -17.65
CA ASP A 21 9.54 25.97 -17.02
C ASP A 21 8.50 27.10 -17.02
N ARG A 22 8.96 28.36 -17.01
CA ARG A 22 8.08 29.51 -17.30
C ARG A 22 7.55 29.47 -18.72
N GLY A 23 8.39 29.19 -19.72
CA GLY A 23 7.95 29.05 -21.11
C GLY A 23 6.92 27.93 -21.30
N ILE A 24 7.09 26.82 -20.58
CA ILE A 24 6.14 25.70 -20.56
C ILE A 24 4.80 26.11 -19.93
N LEU A 25 4.84 26.76 -18.76
CA LEU A 25 3.63 27.24 -18.06
C LEU A 25 2.90 28.31 -18.88
N ASP A 26 3.64 29.23 -19.50
CA ASP A 26 3.09 30.27 -20.38
C ASP A 26 2.47 29.67 -21.65
N ALA A 27 3.11 28.68 -22.27
CA ALA A 27 2.55 27.95 -23.41
C ALA A 27 1.28 27.17 -23.05
N ALA A 28 1.17 26.71 -21.80
CA ALA A 28 -0.04 26.07 -21.26
C ALA A 28 -1.10 27.07 -20.77
N GLY A 29 -0.82 28.39 -20.80
CA GLY A 29 -1.70 29.42 -20.27
C GLY A 29 -1.86 29.40 -18.74
N ILE A 30 -0.90 28.83 -18.03
CA ILE A 30 -0.87 28.71 -16.57
C ILE A 30 0.06 29.79 -16.02
N SER A 31 -0.49 30.74 -15.26
CA SER A 31 0.35 31.76 -14.62
C SER A 31 1.24 31.15 -13.54
N LEU A 32 2.42 31.75 -13.31
CA LEU A 32 3.31 31.37 -12.22
C LEU A 32 2.64 31.43 -10.84
N ALA A 33 1.64 32.29 -10.65
CA ALA A 33 0.84 32.36 -9.43
C ALA A 33 -0.10 31.15 -9.26
N GLN A 34 -0.67 30.62 -10.36
CA GLN A 34 -1.44 29.38 -10.35
C GLN A 34 -0.53 28.17 -10.11
N ALA A 35 0.69 28.17 -10.67
CA ALA A 35 1.70 27.14 -10.43
C ALA A 35 2.25 27.16 -8.99
N ARG A 36 2.43 28.35 -8.38
CA ARG A 36 2.88 28.50 -6.98
C ARG A 36 1.82 28.12 -5.93
N GLY A 37 0.56 27.95 -6.33
CA GLY A 37 -0.46 27.30 -5.51
C GLY A 37 -0.23 25.79 -5.36
N ALA A 38 0.62 25.19 -6.20
CA ALA A 38 1.05 23.80 -6.07
C ALA A 38 2.03 23.66 -4.89
N GLN A 39 1.68 22.79 -3.95
CA GLN A 39 2.59 22.44 -2.86
C GLN A 39 3.76 21.64 -3.44
N VAL A 40 5.00 22.13 -3.23
CA VAL A 40 6.19 21.28 -3.29
C VAL A 40 6.00 20.21 -2.23
N VAL A 41 5.72 18.99 -2.65
CA VAL A 41 5.69 17.86 -1.73
C VAL A 41 7.09 17.26 -1.76
N ASP A 42 7.94 17.70 -0.85
CA ASP A 42 9.13 16.92 -0.51
C ASP A 42 9.12 16.55 0.97
N ALA A 43 9.63 15.34 1.20
CA ALA A 43 9.77 14.52 2.38
C ALA A 43 8.49 13.84 2.94
N GLN A 44 8.31 12.57 2.58
CA GLN A 44 7.51 11.54 3.29
C GLN A 44 5.97 11.60 3.16
N TYR A 45 5.45 11.66 1.92
CA TYR A 45 4.12 11.21 1.40
C TYR A 45 2.84 11.24 2.29
N ALA A 46 2.81 11.95 3.42
CA ALA A 46 1.73 11.86 4.41
C ALA A 46 0.45 12.64 4.03
N LYS A 47 0.46 13.37 2.90
CA LYS A 47 -0.67 14.19 2.43
C LYS A 47 -0.95 14.05 0.92
N VAL A 48 -0.75 12.87 0.33
CA VAL A 48 -1.12 12.63 -1.09
C VAL A 48 -2.64 12.51 -1.23
N LEU A 49 -3.36 13.61 -0.99
CA LEU A 49 -4.77 13.83 -1.30
C LEU A 49 -4.94 15.31 -1.68
N LEU A 50 -4.32 15.69 -2.79
CA LEU A 50 -4.25 17.09 -3.21
C LEU A 50 -5.53 17.46 -3.99
N PRO A 51 -6.18 18.62 -3.82
CA PRO A 51 -7.48 18.89 -4.47
C PRO A 51 -7.39 19.14 -5.99
N ALA A 52 -6.20 19.09 -6.59
CA ALA A 52 -5.99 19.50 -7.96
C ALA A 52 -6.50 18.46 -8.99
N PRO A 53 -7.24 18.89 -10.03
CA PRO A 53 -7.74 18.00 -11.08
C PRO A 53 -6.66 17.62 -12.12
N ILE A 54 -5.54 18.33 -12.18
CA ILE A 54 -4.33 17.97 -12.94
C ILE A 54 -3.17 17.78 -11.96
N VAL A 55 -2.43 16.68 -12.09
CA VAL A 55 -1.20 16.39 -11.33
C VAL A 55 -0.07 16.22 -12.32
N VAL A 56 0.95 17.07 -12.24
CA VAL A 56 2.20 16.95 -13.01
C VAL A 56 3.25 16.32 -12.11
N VAL A 57 3.91 15.27 -12.59
CA VAL A 57 5.07 14.66 -11.95
C VAL A 57 6.26 14.87 -12.87
N GLU A 58 7.21 15.69 -12.43
CA GLU A 58 8.48 15.92 -13.11
C GLU A 58 9.61 15.35 -12.25
N ASN A 59 10.45 14.51 -12.85
CA ASN A 59 11.66 14.03 -12.18
C ASN A 59 12.92 14.52 -12.92
N PRO A 60 13.72 15.40 -12.31
CA PRO A 60 14.97 15.88 -12.90
C PRO A 60 16.05 14.78 -13.03
N ASP A 61 15.96 13.70 -12.24
CA ASP A 61 16.92 12.58 -12.25
C ASP A 61 16.46 11.39 -13.12
N ASN A 62 15.64 11.67 -14.13
CA ASN A 62 15.30 10.79 -15.26
C ASN A 62 14.46 9.51 -14.98
N SER A 63 14.14 9.17 -13.73
CA SER A 63 13.18 8.09 -13.43
C SER A 63 12.19 8.48 -12.33
N PRO A 64 10.89 8.67 -12.62
CA PRO A 64 9.91 9.09 -11.61
C PRO A 64 9.86 8.14 -10.40
N ASP A 65 9.74 8.72 -9.19
CA ASP A 65 9.71 7.97 -7.93
C ASP A 65 8.64 6.84 -8.00
N PRO A 66 9.04 5.56 -7.83
CA PRO A 66 8.12 4.44 -7.95
C PRO A 66 6.97 4.45 -6.95
N LEU A 67 7.23 4.88 -5.72
CA LEU A 67 6.21 4.97 -4.69
C LEU A 67 5.20 6.06 -5.02
N LEU A 68 5.64 7.22 -5.50
CA LEU A 68 4.74 8.28 -5.95
C LEU A 68 3.85 7.80 -7.10
N LEU A 69 4.41 7.17 -8.12
CA LEU A 69 3.65 6.68 -9.26
C LEU A 69 2.63 5.61 -8.86
N ALA A 70 3.04 4.62 -8.06
CA ALA A 70 2.13 3.60 -7.55
C ALA A 70 1.01 4.22 -6.71
N SER A 71 1.33 5.20 -5.85
CA SER A 71 0.36 5.89 -4.99
C SER A 71 -0.66 6.71 -5.79
N LEU A 72 -0.21 7.45 -6.81
CA LEU A 72 -1.10 8.20 -7.69
C LEU A 72 -2.06 7.26 -8.40
N PHE A 73 -1.57 6.12 -8.88
CA PHE A 73 -2.38 5.14 -9.58
C PHE A 73 -3.43 4.48 -8.69
N VAL A 74 -3.03 4.06 -7.48
CA VAL A 74 -3.94 3.49 -6.47
C VAL A 74 -5.04 4.49 -6.10
N GLN A 75 -4.71 5.77 -5.98
CA GLN A 75 -5.70 6.81 -5.70
C GLN A 75 -6.77 6.90 -6.80
N GLN A 76 -6.38 6.84 -8.08
CA GLN A 76 -7.33 6.85 -9.21
C GLN A 76 -8.28 5.63 -9.21
N GLN A 77 -7.83 4.50 -8.63
CA GLN A 77 -8.64 3.28 -8.49
C GLN A 77 -9.66 3.38 -7.36
N ILE A 78 -9.22 3.84 -6.19
CA ILE A 78 -10.02 3.88 -4.97
C ILE A 78 -11.11 4.95 -5.10
N ASP A 79 -10.80 6.07 -5.75
CA ASP A 79 -11.69 7.22 -5.83
C ASP A 79 -12.05 7.59 -7.29
N PRO A 80 -12.88 6.76 -7.96
CA PRO A 80 -13.22 6.97 -9.36
C PRO A 80 -14.00 8.27 -9.59
N GLU A 81 -14.70 8.79 -8.58
CA GLU A 81 -15.45 10.04 -8.70
C GLU A 81 -14.53 11.27 -8.73
N ASN A 82 -13.34 11.15 -8.13
CA ASN A 82 -12.36 12.23 -8.00
C ASN A 82 -11.07 11.93 -8.79
N ARG A 83 -11.24 11.26 -9.93
CA ARG A 83 -10.19 11.00 -10.89
C ARG A 83 -9.54 12.28 -11.39
N ARG A 84 -8.26 12.19 -11.71
CA ARG A 84 -7.42 13.34 -12.08
C ARG A 84 -6.67 13.03 -13.35
N HIS A 85 -6.34 14.07 -14.10
CA HIS A 85 -5.39 13.92 -15.17
C HIS A 85 -3.97 13.93 -14.58
N VAL A 86 -3.26 12.82 -14.69
CA VAL A 86 -1.86 12.72 -14.25
C VAL A 86 -0.97 12.86 -15.47
N ILE A 87 -0.01 13.77 -15.42
CA ILE A 87 0.97 13.99 -16.48
C ILE A 87 2.33 13.66 -15.88
N ILE A 88 2.96 12.63 -16.41
CA ILE A 88 4.31 12.22 -16.05
C ILE A 88 5.22 12.78 -17.14
N HIS A 89 6.10 13.71 -16.76
CA HIS A 89 7.08 14.30 -17.67
C HIS A 89 8.47 13.74 -17.35
N GLY A 90 9.09 13.05 -18.31
CA GLY A 90 10.41 12.45 -18.14
C GLY A 90 11.04 12.09 -19.48
N ARG A 91 12.36 12.28 -19.61
CA ARG A 91 13.05 12.20 -20.92
C ARG A 91 13.65 10.83 -21.28
N ASP A 92 13.79 9.92 -20.32
CA ASP A 92 14.57 8.68 -20.48
C ASP A 92 13.72 7.39 -20.43
N GLY A 93 12.40 7.48 -20.68
CA GLY A 93 11.53 6.31 -20.86
C GLY A 93 11.19 5.51 -19.60
N GLY A 94 11.62 5.93 -18.40
CA GLY A 94 11.23 5.28 -17.13
C GLY A 94 9.70 5.28 -16.91
N ALA A 95 9.02 6.33 -17.37
CA ALA A 95 7.57 6.42 -17.36
C ALA A 95 6.91 5.41 -18.33
N ASP A 96 7.51 5.14 -19.49
CA ASP A 96 7.00 4.14 -20.44
C ASP A 96 7.07 2.73 -19.85
N LYS A 97 8.11 2.41 -19.08
CA LYS A 97 8.24 1.12 -18.39
C LYS A 97 7.21 0.96 -17.28
N PHE A 98 6.96 2.01 -16.51
CA PHE A 98 5.85 2.02 -15.54
C PHE A 98 4.51 1.80 -16.24
N MET A 99 4.25 2.49 -17.36
CA MET A 99 3.01 2.28 -18.12
C MET A 99 2.92 0.88 -18.72
N ALA A 100 4.03 0.31 -19.20
CA ALA A 100 4.07 -1.06 -19.70
C ALA A 100 3.81 -2.12 -18.61
N MET A 101 4.17 -1.83 -17.35
CA MET A 101 3.79 -2.62 -16.18
C MET A 101 2.29 -2.47 -15.86
N VAL A 102 1.78 -1.24 -15.84
CA VAL A 102 0.35 -0.95 -15.63
C VAL A 102 -0.52 -1.66 -16.68
N ASP A 103 -0.17 -1.55 -17.95
CA ASP A 103 -0.90 -2.21 -19.04
C ASP A 103 -0.89 -3.74 -18.87
N ASP A 104 0.23 -4.30 -18.39
CA ASP A 104 0.32 -5.73 -18.14
C ASP A 104 -0.61 -6.20 -17.02
N PHE A 105 -0.64 -5.47 -15.91
CA PHE A 105 -1.53 -5.74 -14.80
C PHE A 105 -3.00 -5.52 -15.17
N SER A 106 -3.33 -4.53 -16.00
CA SER A 106 -4.68 -4.34 -16.53
C SER A 106 -5.13 -5.52 -17.38
N ARG A 107 -4.30 -5.99 -18.33
CA ARG A 107 -4.61 -7.18 -19.14
C ARG A 107 -4.83 -8.45 -18.31
N ARG A 108 -4.21 -8.53 -17.13
CA ARG A 108 -4.34 -9.64 -16.19
C ARG A 108 -5.47 -9.44 -15.16
N GLY A 109 -6.22 -8.33 -15.23
CA GLY A 109 -7.36 -8.06 -14.35
C GLY A 109 -7.00 -7.54 -12.95
N PHE A 110 -5.76 -7.07 -12.74
CA PHE A 110 -5.31 -6.49 -11.47
C PHE A 110 -5.49 -4.96 -11.38
N ILE A 111 -5.97 -4.36 -12.47
CA ILE A 111 -6.19 -2.93 -12.63
C ILE A 111 -7.47 -2.73 -13.45
N ARG A 112 -8.27 -1.71 -13.13
CA ARG A 112 -9.47 -1.32 -13.90
C ARG A 112 -9.08 -0.66 -15.24
N ASP A 113 -9.79 -1.03 -16.31
CA ASP A 113 -9.43 -0.78 -17.72
C ASP A 113 -9.42 0.70 -18.18
N ASP A 114 -9.85 1.63 -17.34
CA ASP A 114 -10.12 3.03 -17.72
C ASP A 114 -9.08 4.03 -17.18
N LEU A 115 -8.01 3.55 -16.56
CA LEU A 115 -7.04 4.39 -15.85
C LEU A 115 -5.92 4.93 -16.73
N SER A 116 -5.52 4.19 -17.77
CA SER A 116 -4.51 4.65 -18.73
C SER A 116 -4.96 5.92 -19.47
N ALA A 117 -6.27 6.08 -19.71
CA ALA A 117 -6.85 7.27 -20.35
C ALA A 117 -6.69 8.57 -19.53
N LEU A 118 -6.32 8.45 -18.25
CA LEU A 118 -6.12 9.56 -17.34
C LEU A 118 -4.66 9.90 -17.11
N ILE A 119 -3.74 9.08 -17.60
CA ILE A 119 -2.30 9.26 -17.45
C ILE A 119 -1.69 9.61 -18.80
N SER A 120 -0.97 10.71 -18.87
CA SER A 120 -0.14 11.06 -20.03
C SER A 120 1.31 10.93 -19.65
N VAL A 121 2.08 10.20 -20.45
CA VAL A 121 3.54 10.21 -20.39
C VAL A 121 4.04 11.13 -21.50
N THR A 122 4.93 12.04 -21.16
CA THR A 122 5.45 13.03 -22.10
C THR A 122 6.96 13.11 -21.98
N THR A 123 7.64 13.18 -23.12
CA THR A 123 9.11 13.20 -23.22
C THR A 123 9.64 14.53 -23.74
N THR A 124 8.78 15.30 -24.41
CA THR A 124 9.09 16.64 -24.91
C THR A 124 8.22 17.71 -24.28
N ASP A 125 8.74 18.95 -24.25
CA ASP A 125 8.01 20.11 -23.73
C ASP A 125 6.72 20.38 -24.53
N GLN A 126 6.72 20.08 -25.83
CA GLN A 126 5.55 20.22 -26.70
C GLN A 126 4.46 19.19 -26.35
N GLU A 127 4.84 17.93 -26.15
CA GLU A 127 3.93 16.88 -25.68
C GLU A 127 3.36 17.24 -24.31
N PHE A 128 4.21 17.71 -23.40
CA PHE A 128 3.79 18.17 -22.08
C PHE A 128 2.73 19.27 -22.16
N ALA A 129 2.98 20.33 -22.92
CA ALA A 129 2.02 21.43 -23.11
C ALA A 129 0.69 20.93 -23.72
N ALA A 130 0.76 20.00 -24.68
CA ALA A 130 -0.42 19.38 -25.27
C ALA A 130 -1.23 18.56 -24.25
N SER A 131 -0.57 17.76 -23.41
CA SER A 131 -1.22 16.98 -22.34
C SER A 131 -1.85 17.87 -21.27
N VAL A 132 -1.18 18.96 -20.89
CA VAL A 132 -1.77 19.95 -19.96
C VAL A 132 -3.05 20.54 -20.55
N LYS A 133 -3.00 20.97 -21.82
CA LYS A 133 -4.18 21.47 -22.53
C LYS A 133 -5.30 20.44 -22.58
N GLN A 134 -4.97 19.18 -22.90
CA GLN A 134 -5.94 18.09 -22.90
C GLN A 134 -6.61 17.89 -21.53
N GLY A 135 -5.83 17.93 -20.45
CA GLY A 135 -6.36 17.87 -19.08
C GLY A 135 -7.32 19.01 -18.78
N LEU A 136 -6.96 20.24 -19.16
CA LEU A 136 -7.83 21.42 -19.00
C LEU A 136 -9.13 21.29 -19.80
N ASP A 137 -9.06 20.78 -21.03
CA ASP A 137 -10.23 20.57 -21.87
C ASP A 137 -11.15 19.46 -21.31
N LYS A 138 -10.58 18.39 -20.73
CA LYS A 138 -11.34 17.36 -19.99
C LYS A 138 -12.06 17.94 -18.76
N ILE A 139 -11.45 18.90 -18.07
CA ILE A 139 -12.10 19.59 -16.94
C ILE A 139 -13.24 20.47 -17.45
N ARG A 140 -13.01 21.27 -18.49
CA ARG A 140 -14.02 22.17 -19.08
C ARG A 140 -15.22 21.42 -19.63
N SER A 141 -15.00 20.24 -20.22
CA SER A 141 -16.06 19.39 -20.75
C SER A 141 -16.81 18.59 -19.67
N GLY A 142 -16.35 18.64 -18.42
CA GLY A 142 -16.91 17.86 -17.31
C GLY A 142 -16.54 16.37 -17.32
N GLN A 143 -15.62 15.96 -18.20
CA GLN A 143 -15.08 14.59 -18.20
C GLN A 143 -14.22 14.31 -16.94
N ILE A 144 -13.59 15.34 -16.39
CA ILE A 144 -12.93 15.31 -15.08
C ILE A 144 -13.63 16.34 -14.20
N LYS A 145 -14.18 15.89 -13.06
CA LYS A 145 -14.79 16.81 -12.10
C LYS A 145 -13.70 17.61 -11.40
N ALA A 146 -13.74 18.94 -11.53
CA ALA A 146 -12.98 19.81 -10.64
C ALA A 146 -13.62 19.72 -9.26
N ASN A 147 -13.02 18.96 -8.36
CA ASN A 147 -13.57 18.87 -7.02
C ASN A 147 -13.32 20.19 -6.29
N PRO A 148 -14.36 20.80 -5.69
CA PRO A 148 -14.09 21.80 -4.66
C PRO A 148 -13.25 21.12 -3.58
N MET A 149 -12.31 21.85 -2.96
CA MET A 149 -11.61 21.33 -1.79
C MET A 149 -12.65 20.69 -0.87
N PRO A 150 -12.46 19.43 -0.43
CA PRO A 150 -13.38 18.85 0.52
C PRO A 150 -13.52 19.86 1.67
N PRO A 151 -14.74 20.24 2.05
CA PRO A 151 -14.91 21.15 3.19
C PRO A 151 -14.09 20.55 4.33
N ALA A 152 -13.31 21.39 5.02
CA ALA A 152 -12.53 20.95 6.17
C ALA A 152 -13.45 20.08 7.02
N VAL A 153 -13.13 18.79 7.12
CA VAL A 153 -13.97 17.83 7.82
C VAL A 153 -13.97 18.29 9.27
N SER A 154 -15.01 19.03 9.64
CA SER A 154 -15.27 19.36 11.03
C SER A 154 -15.58 18.03 11.71
N LEU A 155 -14.69 17.63 12.62
CA LEU A 155 -14.94 16.51 13.54
C LEU A 155 -16.15 16.78 14.46
N ASP A 156 -16.71 18.00 14.41
CA ASP A 156 -17.83 18.48 15.22
C ASP A 156 -19.16 18.49 14.43
N GLY A 157 -19.20 18.01 13.19
CA GLY A 157 -20.41 17.95 12.35
C GLY A 157 -21.45 16.96 12.87
N GLY A 158 -22.61 17.48 13.29
CA GLY A 158 -23.66 16.75 14.00
C GLY A 158 -24.26 15.51 13.30
N GLY A 159 -24.75 14.60 14.15
CA GLY A 159 -25.69 13.52 13.83
C GLY A 159 -25.09 12.31 13.12
N ALA A 160 -24.81 12.42 11.82
CA ALA A 160 -24.53 11.26 10.96
C ALA A 160 -23.05 10.81 11.00
N GLY A 161 -22.09 11.74 11.03
CA GLY A 161 -20.65 11.40 11.07
C GLY A 161 -20.19 10.83 12.42
N GLN A 162 -20.81 11.31 13.51
CA GLN A 162 -20.60 10.75 14.86
C GLN A 162 -21.13 9.31 14.96
N ASP A 163 -22.23 8.99 14.28
CA ASP A 163 -22.80 7.64 14.29
C ASP A 163 -21.90 6.64 13.55
N VAL A 164 -21.36 7.01 12.37
CA VAL A 164 -20.38 6.17 11.65
C VAL A 164 -19.13 5.92 12.50
N SER A 165 -18.55 6.98 13.07
CA SER A 165 -17.35 6.86 13.92
C SER A 165 -17.60 5.96 15.14
N ARG A 166 -18.77 6.07 15.77
CA ARG A 166 -19.18 5.22 16.89
C ARG A 166 -19.36 3.76 16.46
N ARG A 167 -20.01 3.50 15.32
CA ARG A 167 -20.21 2.14 14.80
C ARG A 167 -18.89 1.46 14.45
N VAL A 168 -17.95 2.18 13.84
CA VAL A 168 -16.60 1.68 13.56
C VAL A 168 -15.86 1.35 14.86
N ALA A 169 -15.90 2.25 15.85
CA ALA A 169 -15.27 2.00 17.16
C ALA A 169 -15.88 0.79 17.88
N GLN A 170 -17.20 0.63 17.85
CA GLN A 170 -17.91 -0.52 18.40
C GLN A 170 -17.54 -1.83 17.69
N LEU A 171 -17.44 -1.80 16.37
CA LEU A 171 -17.01 -2.96 15.59
C LEU A 171 -15.59 -3.37 15.98
N VAL A 172 -14.63 -2.44 15.95
CA VAL A 172 -13.22 -2.70 16.32
C VAL A 172 -13.12 -3.27 17.73
N ALA A 173 -13.80 -2.66 18.69
CA ALA A 173 -13.81 -3.15 20.07
C ALA A 173 -14.45 -4.55 20.18
N GLY A 174 -15.49 -4.83 19.40
CA GLY A 174 -16.14 -6.14 19.34
C GLY A 174 -15.23 -7.22 18.77
N VAL A 175 -14.62 -6.96 17.62
CA VAL A 175 -13.67 -7.87 16.95
C VAL A 175 -12.50 -8.18 17.89
N ASN A 176 -11.84 -7.16 18.42
CA ASN A 176 -10.64 -7.34 19.24
C ASN A 176 -10.94 -8.07 20.56
N ARG A 177 -12.11 -7.83 21.16
CA ARG A 177 -12.55 -8.57 22.35
C ARG A 177 -12.79 -10.05 22.04
N GLN A 178 -13.48 -10.35 20.93
CA GLN A 178 -13.74 -11.74 20.52
C GLN A 178 -12.45 -12.47 20.17
N GLY A 179 -11.54 -11.82 19.44
CA GLY A 179 -10.24 -12.38 19.11
C GLY A 179 -9.36 -12.60 20.34
N ALA A 180 -9.32 -11.68 21.30
CA ALA A 180 -8.63 -11.88 22.57
C ALA A 180 -9.13 -13.13 23.31
N THR A 181 -10.45 -13.37 23.30
CA THR A 181 -11.03 -14.59 23.85
C THR A 181 -10.61 -15.84 23.07
N ARG A 182 -10.64 -15.80 21.72
CA ARG A 182 -10.24 -16.95 20.88
C ARG A 182 -8.75 -17.30 21.03
N MET A 183 -7.89 -16.30 21.19
CA MET A 183 -6.46 -16.48 21.45
C MET A 183 -6.14 -16.85 22.90
N GLY A 184 -7.14 -16.98 23.78
CA GLY A 184 -6.93 -17.25 25.21
C GLY A 184 -6.10 -16.17 25.92
N GLY A 185 -6.13 -14.92 25.43
CA GLY A 185 -5.34 -13.82 25.95
C GLY A 185 -3.85 -13.82 25.56
N HIS A 186 -3.39 -14.80 24.77
CA HIS A 186 -1.99 -14.89 24.35
C HIS A 186 -1.82 -14.50 22.88
N PRO A 187 -1.26 -13.32 22.58
CA PRO A 187 -0.99 -12.93 21.20
C PRO A 187 0.04 -13.87 20.55
N PRO A 188 0.06 -14.00 19.21
CA PRO A 188 1.08 -14.77 18.52
C PRO A 188 2.48 -14.21 18.78
N ASP A 189 3.50 -15.08 18.87
CA ASP A 189 4.91 -14.67 19.00
C ASP A 189 5.42 -13.97 17.73
N VAL A 190 4.83 -14.34 16.59
CA VAL A 190 5.21 -13.86 15.26
C VAL A 190 3.96 -13.57 14.43
N LEU A 191 3.87 -12.36 13.88
CA LEU A 191 2.94 -12.04 12.79
C LEU A 191 3.69 -12.00 11.47
N VAL A 192 3.14 -12.65 10.44
CA VAL A 192 3.65 -12.57 9.07
C VAL A 192 2.72 -11.73 8.21
N GLY A 193 3.28 -10.73 7.53
CA GLY A 193 2.55 -9.85 6.63
C GLY A 193 2.35 -10.52 5.27
N VAL A 194 1.12 -10.49 4.73
CA VAL A 194 0.87 -10.94 3.35
C VAL A 194 0.15 -9.87 2.54
N MET A 195 0.87 -9.28 1.59
CA MET A 195 0.36 -8.26 0.68
C MET A 195 -0.07 -8.92 -0.63
N CYS A 196 -1.32 -8.73 -1.04
CA CYS A 196 -1.89 -9.37 -2.24
C CYS A 196 -3.11 -8.59 -2.76
N SER A 197 -3.64 -9.00 -3.92
CA SER A 197 -4.73 -8.29 -4.60
C SER A 197 -6.11 -8.49 -3.99
N ALA A 198 -6.89 -7.40 -3.94
CA ALA A 198 -8.33 -7.40 -3.68
C ALA A 198 -9.20 -7.71 -4.93
N GLN A 199 -8.61 -7.61 -6.13
CA GLN A 199 -9.37 -7.38 -7.37
C GLN A 199 -9.49 -8.60 -8.31
N THR A 200 -8.84 -9.73 -8.01
CA THR A 200 -8.97 -10.96 -8.82
C THR A 200 -10.11 -11.84 -8.30
N ASN A 201 -10.85 -12.44 -9.24
CA ASN A 201 -11.82 -13.50 -8.97
C ASN A 201 -11.43 -14.82 -9.65
N ASP A 202 -10.22 -14.93 -10.23
CA ASP A 202 -9.75 -16.17 -10.85
C ASP A 202 -9.62 -17.25 -9.77
N PRO A 203 -10.37 -18.38 -9.87
CA PRO A 203 -10.29 -19.45 -8.89
C PRO A 203 -8.86 -19.97 -8.64
N ARG A 204 -7.98 -19.91 -9.65
CA ARG A 204 -6.58 -20.34 -9.53
C ARG A 204 -5.78 -19.40 -8.64
N ASP A 205 -5.98 -18.09 -8.76
CA ASP A 205 -5.33 -17.10 -7.89
C ASP A 205 -5.82 -17.22 -6.44
N LEU A 206 -7.12 -17.48 -6.26
CA LEU A 206 -7.71 -17.66 -4.94
C LEU A 206 -7.18 -18.94 -4.28
N GLU A 207 -7.12 -20.05 -5.01
CA GLU A 207 -6.56 -21.30 -4.49
C GLU A 207 -5.06 -21.17 -4.19
N SER A 208 -4.31 -20.48 -5.06
CA SER A 208 -2.91 -20.15 -4.81
C SER A 208 -2.74 -19.35 -3.50
N SER A 209 -3.65 -18.43 -3.19
CA SER A 209 -3.63 -17.68 -1.92
C SER A 209 -3.92 -18.58 -0.71
N ARG A 210 -4.87 -19.52 -0.83
CA ARG A 210 -5.14 -20.51 0.22
C ARG A 210 -3.93 -21.41 0.45
N ARG A 211 -3.28 -21.83 -0.63
CA ARG A 211 -2.05 -22.62 -0.59
C ARG A 211 -0.94 -21.90 0.19
N LEU A 212 -0.79 -20.59 0.00
CA LEU A 212 0.17 -19.79 0.78
C LEU A 212 -0.14 -19.84 2.30
N ALA A 213 -1.40 -19.66 2.70
CA ALA A 213 -1.78 -19.79 4.12
C ALA A 213 -1.47 -21.18 4.69
N GLN A 214 -1.73 -22.26 3.93
CA GLN A 214 -1.42 -23.63 4.34
C GLN A 214 0.08 -23.83 4.55
N LEU A 215 0.91 -23.33 3.63
CA LEU A 215 2.37 -23.41 3.72
C LEU A 215 2.91 -22.63 4.93
N ILE A 216 2.38 -21.42 5.17
CA ILE A 216 2.73 -20.60 6.34
C ILE A 216 2.36 -21.32 7.65
N GLN A 217 1.14 -21.86 7.74
CA GLN A 217 0.71 -22.63 8.91
C GLN A 217 1.63 -23.84 9.14
N GLN A 218 1.97 -24.57 8.07
CA GLN A 218 2.87 -25.70 8.14
C GLN A 218 4.25 -25.28 8.67
N ALA A 219 4.79 -24.14 8.23
CA ALA A 219 6.04 -23.59 8.75
C ALA A 219 5.98 -23.27 10.25
N PHE A 220 4.87 -22.71 10.73
CA PHE A 220 4.67 -22.49 12.17
C PHE A 220 4.61 -23.81 12.97
N LEU A 221 3.88 -24.82 12.47
CA LEU A 221 3.78 -26.13 13.13
C LEU A 221 5.13 -26.83 13.22
N GLU A 222 5.90 -26.87 12.12
CA GLU A 222 7.19 -27.54 12.06
C GLU A 222 8.25 -26.86 12.93
N SER A 223 8.24 -25.52 13.01
CA SER A 223 9.15 -24.79 13.89
C SER A 223 8.73 -24.85 15.36
N GLY A 224 7.45 -25.08 15.64
CA GLY A 224 6.87 -24.98 16.98
C GLY A 224 6.71 -23.54 17.47
N VAL A 225 6.80 -22.55 16.57
CA VAL A 225 6.59 -21.12 16.87
C VAL A 225 5.09 -20.81 16.75
N LYS A 226 4.52 -20.16 17.76
CA LYS A 226 3.13 -19.67 17.68
C LYS A 226 3.09 -18.42 16.81
N GLY A 227 2.34 -18.47 15.71
CA GLY A 227 2.27 -17.34 14.79
C GLY A 227 0.91 -17.11 14.18
N GLY A 228 0.76 -15.95 13.54
CA GLY A 228 -0.46 -15.50 12.88
C GLY A 228 -0.18 -14.65 11.65
N LEU A 229 -1.23 -14.20 11.00
CA LEU A 229 -1.17 -13.43 9.75
C LEU A 229 -1.63 -11.99 9.97
N ILE A 230 -0.97 -11.03 9.31
CA ILE A 230 -1.43 -9.64 9.23
C ILE A 230 -1.58 -9.18 7.77
N PHE A 231 -2.67 -8.49 7.44
CA PHE A 231 -3.00 -8.09 6.06
C PHE A 231 -3.92 -6.85 5.99
N GLY A 232 -4.23 -6.41 4.77
CA GLY A 232 -5.05 -5.22 4.48
C GLY A 232 -6.56 -5.34 4.75
N ALA A 233 -7.03 -6.40 5.42
CA ALA A 233 -8.42 -6.60 5.88
C ALA A 233 -9.55 -6.58 4.84
N SER A 234 -9.25 -6.51 3.53
CA SER A 234 -10.28 -6.58 2.51
C SER A 234 -10.94 -7.95 2.46
N ASN A 235 -12.28 -7.99 2.37
CA ASN A 235 -13.07 -9.22 2.27
C ASN A 235 -13.43 -9.56 0.82
N VAL A 236 -12.52 -9.35 -0.12
CA VAL A 236 -12.63 -9.81 -1.51
C VAL A 236 -11.30 -10.34 -2.02
N GLY A 237 -11.33 -11.04 -3.15
CA GLY A 237 -10.15 -11.53 -3.86
C GLY A 237 -9.21 -12.39 -3.01
N LYS A 238 -7.90 -12.22 -3.24
CA LYS A 238 -6.84 -13.00 -2.58
C LYS A 238 -6.77 -12.73 -1.09
N MET A 239 -7.01 -11.49 -0.68
CA MET A 239 -7.02 -11.09 0.74
C MET A 239 -8.07 -11.87 1.53
N LYS A 240 -9.29 -12.02 0.99
CA LYS A 240 -10.31 -12.88 1.60
C LYS A 240 -9.91 -14.35 1.60
N ALA A 241 -9.40 -14.85 0.47
CA ALA A 241 -9.07 -16.26 0.33
C ALA A 241 -7.98 -16.69 1.33
N ILE A 242 -6.93 -15.89 1.49
CA ILE A 242 -5.86 -16.18 2.44
C ILE A 242 -6.33 -16.01 3.89
N SER A 243 -7.13 -14.98 4.20
CA SER A 243 -7.61 -14.76 5.56
C SER A 243 -8.61 -15.83 6.01
N ASP A 244 -9.56 -16.21 5.15
CA ASP A 244 -10.52 -17.29 5.45
C ASP A 244 -9.80 -18.62 5.69
N GLU A 245 -8.77 -18.91 4.88
CA GLU A 245 -8.00 -20.13 5.02
C GLU A 245 -7.15 -20.12 6.30
N ALA A 246 -6.51 -19.00 6.62
CA ALA A 246 -5.79 -18.83 7.88
C ALA A 246 -6.70 -19.03 9.10
N VAL A 247 -7.90 -18.42 9.10
CA VAL A 247 -8.92 -18.63 10.15
C VAL A 247 -9.33 -20.10 10.22
N ARG A 248 -9.58 -20.75 9.08
CA ARG A 248 -9.95 -22.19 9.02
C ARG A 248 -8.86 -23.09 9.61
N LEU A 249 -7.59 -22.71 9.44
CA LEU A 249 -6.42 -23.43 9.97
C LEU A 249 -6.13 -23.10 11.45
N GLY A 250 -6.88 -22.20 12.06
CA GLY A 250 -6.69 -21.79 13.46
C GLY A 250 -5.57 -20.78 13.67
N MET A 251 -5.09 -20.11 12.62
CA MET A 251 -4.15 -19.00 12.74
C MET A 251 -4.87 -17.76 13.28
N PRO A 252 -4.26 -17.03 14.23
CA PRO A 252 -4.68 -15.66 14.53
C PRO A 252 -4.56 -14.78 13.29
N VAL A 253 -5.62 -14.02 12.96
CA VAL A 253 -5.64 -13.12 11.80
C VAL A 253 -5.89 -11.67 12.21
N TYR A 254 -4.97 -10.80 11.79
CA TYR A 254 -4.92 -9.37 12.09
C TYR A 254 -5.22 -8.59 10.80
N GLY A 255 -6.37 -7.94 10.75
CA GLY A 255 -6.72 -7.02 9.68
C GLY A 255 -6.38 -5.58 10.02
N VAL A 256 -5.80 -4.84 9.07
CA VAL A 256 -5.61 -3.41 9.17
C VAL A 256 -6.26 -2.73 7.96
N GLU A 257 -7.17 -1.78 8.17
CA GLU A 257 -7.89 -1.07 7.11
C GLU A 257 -7.86 0.45 7.31
N THR A 258 -8.28 1.22 6.31
CA THR A 258 -8.44 2.67 6.33
C THR A 258 -9.87 3.11 6.64
N LYS A 259 -10.03 4.26 7.29
CA LYS A 259 -11.34 4.86 7.55
C LYS A 259 -12.13 5.11 6.27
N GLU A 260 -11.46 5.54 5.20
CA GLU A 260 -12.07 5.81 3.90
C GLU A 260 -12.74 4.55 3.34
N LEU A 261 -12.07 3.39 3.41
CA LEU A 261 -12.62 2.15 2.90
C LEU A 261 -13.75 1.58 3.77
N VAL A 262 -13.75 1.88 5.07
CA VAL A 262 -14.85 1.50 5.98
C VAL A 262 -16.06 2.43 5.88
N ALA A 263 -15.84 3.73 5.67
CA ALA A 263 -16.87 4.77 5.78
C ALA A 263 -17.60 5.10 4.47
N LEU A 264 -17.19 4.55 3.32
CA LEU A 264 -17.74 4.88 2.01
C LEU A 264 -18.76 3.83 1.51
N PRO A 265 -20.06 3.98 1.79
CA PRO A 265 -21.08 3.59 0.82
C PRO A 265 -21.15 4.70 -0.25
N SER A 266 -20.16 4.76 -1.16
CA SER A 266 -20.24 5.69 -2.29
C SER A 266 -21.34 5.24 -3.26
N PRO A 267 -22.24 6.14 -3.70
CA PRO A 267 -23.15 5.86 -4.81
C PRO A 267 -22.34 5.38 -6.02
N GLY A 268 -22.53 4.13 -6.46
CA GLY A 268 -21.82 3.58 -7.62
C GLY A 268 -20.71 2.57 -7.32
N ARG A 269 -20.30 2.37 -6.05
CA ARG A 269 -19.52 1.16 -5.69
C ARG A 269 -20.45 -0.04 -5.64
N LYS A 270 -20.11 -1.14 -6.34
CA LYS A 270 -20.87 -2.39 -6.28
C LYS A 270 -20.90 -2.89 -4.82
N ALA A 271 -21.98 -3.54 -4.39
CA ALA A 271 -22.12 -4.04 -3.01
C ALA A 271 -20.96 -4.92 -2.52
N ALA A 272 -20.21 -5.55 -3.45
CA ALA A 272 -18.98 -6.31 -3.17
C ALA A 272 -17.77 -5.45 -2.75
N GLU A 273 -17.85 -4.12 -2.85
CA GLU A 273 -16.75 -3.18 -2.57
C GLU A 273 -16.99 -2.37 -1.28
N GLN A 274 -18.02 -2.73 -0.52
CA GLN A 274 -18.27 -2.20 0.82
C GLN A 274 -17.48 -3.02 1.84
N PHE A 275 -16.96 -2.37 2.87
CA PHE A 275 -16.32 -3.05 3.98
C PHE A 275 -17.29 -4.08 4.60
N ASP A 276 -16.94 -5.36 4.49
CA ASP A 276 -17.77 -6.45 4.99
C ASP A 276 -17.61 -6.57 6.51
N VAL A 277 -18.57 -6.01 7.23
CA VAL A 277 -18.66 -6.10 8.68
C VAL A 277 -18.71 -7.55 9.17
N GLU A 278 -19.37 -8.46 8.44
CA GLU A 278 -19.47 -9.87 8.84
C GLU A 278 -18.16 -10.62 8.58
N GLY A 279 -17.47 -10.33 7.47
CA GLY A 279 -16.11 -10.79 7.21
C GLY A 279 -15.14 -10.32 8.31
N ALA A 280 -15.21 -9.06 8.69
CA ALA A 280 -14.36 -8.48 9.73
C ALA A 280 -14.53 -9.13 11.11
N LYS A 281 -15.72 -9.62 11.46
CA LYS A 281 -15.98 -10.34 12.73
C LYS A 281 -15.23 -11.67 12.86
N LYS A 282 -14.76 -12.24 11.74
CA LYS A 282 -13.96 -13.48 11.75
C LYS A 282 -12.51 -13.22 12.16
N LEU A 283 -12.05 -11.98 12.06
CA LEU A 283 -10.68 -11.60 12.41
C LEU A 283 -10.49 -11.61 13.91
N ASP A 284 -9.27 -11.87 14.36
CA ASP A 284 -8.90 -11.79 15.79
C ASP A 284 -8.48 -10.39 16.21
N TYR A 285 -8.02 -9.60 15.24
CA TYR A 285 -7.72 -8.21 15.45
C TYR A 285 -8.11 -7.39 14.24
N LEU A 286 -8.65 -6.21 14.49
CA LEU A 286 -8.94 -5.19 13.48
C LEU A 286 -8.42 -3.85 13.97
N ALA A 287 -7.62 -3.18 13.14
CA ALA A 287 -7.24 -1.78 13.31
C ALA A 287 -7.72 -0.95 12.12
N ILE A 288 -8.26 0.24 12.40
CA ILE A 288 -8.74 1.19 11.40
C ILE A 288 -7.93 2.49 11.49
N HIS A 289 -7.20 2.80 10.43
CA HIS A 289 -6.28 3.93 10.36
C HIS A 289 -6.84 5.09 9.54
N PRO A 290 -6.43 6.34 9.81
CA PRO A 290 -6.95 7.51 9.12
C PRO A 290 -6.45 7.69 7.68
N ASN A 291 -5.44 6.94 7.24
CA ASN A 291 -4.98 6.97 5.85
C ASN A 291 -4.16 5.71 5.49
N ILE A 292 -3.96 5.53 4.18
CA ILE A 292 -3.28 4.37 3.60
C ILE A 292 -1.85 4.16 4.11
N PHE A 293 -1.08 5.23 4.33
CA PHE A 293 0.31 5.13 4.80
C PHE A 293 0.40 4.71 6.26
N SER A 294 -0.47 5.26 7.12
CA SER A 294 -0.57 4.82 8.52
C SER A 294 -1.06 3.37 8.64
N ARG A 295 -1.93 2.91 7.71
CA ARG A 295 -2.29 1.48 7.59
C ARG A 295 -1.09 0.62 7.25
N MET A 296 -0.35 0.96 6.19
CA MET A 296 0.84 0.20 5.78
C MET A 296 1.92 0.21 6.86
N ARG A 297 2.12 1.33 7.55
CA ARG A 297 3.06 1.44 8.67
C ARG A 297 2.70 0.51 9.82
N GLU A 298 1.44 0.47 10.24
CA GLU A 298 0.97 -0.47 11.28
C GLU A 298 1.27 -1.92 10.90
N ILE A 299 0.99 -2.31 9.65
CA ILE A 299 1.31 -3.65 9.15
C ILE A 299 2.82 -3.90 9.23
N TRP A 300 3.65 -2.96 8.76
CA TRP A 300 5.11 -3.05 8.78
C TRP A 300 5.68 -3.19 10.20
N GLU A 301 5.22 -2.36 11.14
CA GLU A 301 5.70 -2.35 12.53
C GLU A 301 5.36 -3.65 13.27
N LYS A 302 4.20 -4.25 12.99
CA LYS A 302 3.72 -5.44 13.71
C LYS A 302 4.17 -6.76 13.12
N ASN A 303 4.54 -6.81 11.84
CA ASN A 303 5.02 -8.05 11.24
C ASN A 303 6.50 -8.30 11.54
N ALA A 304 6.90 -9.56 11.48
CA ALA A 304 8.30 -9.97 11.58
C ALA A 304 8.90 -10.34 10.21
N TYR A 305 8.04 -10.60 9.22
CA TYR A 305 8.39 -11.09 7.89
C TYR A 305 7.26 -10.71 6.93
N VAL A 306 7.58 -10.39 5.67
CA VAL A 306 6.57 -10.00 4.67
C VAL A 306 6.67 -10.87 3.43
N PHE A 307 5.52 -11.41 3.01
CA PHE A 307 5.29 -11.95 1.67
C PHE A 307 4.58 -10.92 0.80
N ILE A 308 5.14 -10.65 -0.37
CA ILE A 308 4.49 -9.93 -1.46
C ILE A 308 4.04 -10.96 -2.49
N ASP A 309 2.77 -11.37 -2.39
CA ASP A 309 2.17 -12.35 -3.30
C ASP A 309 1.60 -11.63 -4.54
N THR A 310 1.22 -12.37 -5.59
CA THR A 310 0.79 -11.76 -6.86
C THR A 310 -0.36 -10.78 -6.64
N GLY A 311 -0.20 -9.58 -7.21
CA GLY A 311 -1.16 -8.51 -7.08
C GLY A 311 -0.93 -7.35 -8.05
N GLY A 312 -1.73 -6.30 -7.92
CA GLY A 312 -1.68 -5.11 -8.77
C GLY A 312 -0.86 -3.98 -8.17
N VAL A 313 -1.16 -2.75 -8.59
CA VAL A 313 -0.39 -1.55 -8.18
C VAL A 313 -0.47 -1.27 -6.68
N GLY A 314 -1.57 -1.63 -6.01
CA GLY A 314 -1.65 -1.55 -4.54
C GLY A 314 -0.61 -2.41 -3.83
N THR A 315 -0.39 -3.63 -4.33
CA THR A 315 0.62 -4.54 -3.80
C THR A 315 2.04 -4.04 -4.09
N VAL A 316 2.25 -3.44 -5.26
CA VAL A 316 3.52 -2.76 -5.59
C VAL A 316 3.76 -1.55 -4.70
N GLN A 317 2.71 -0.76 -4.41
CA GLN A 317 2.78 0.37 -3.47
C GLN A 317 3.24 -0.12 -2.08
N GLU A 318 2.68 -1.22 -1.59
CA GLU A 318 3.05 -1.83 -0.30
C GLU A 318 4.51 -2.28 -0.28
N LEU A 319 4.97 -2.97 -1.34
CA LEU A 319 6.39 -3.33 -1.50
C LEU A 319 7.30 -2.09 -1.45
N MET A 320 6.93 -1.01 -2.13
CA MET A 320 7.71 0.23 -2.15
C MET A 320 7.74 0.93 -0.79
N VAL A 321 6.63 0.94 -0.05
CA VAL A 321 6.62 1.50 1.30
C VAL A 321 7.51 0.68 2.23
N TYR A 322 7.43 -0.65 2.20
CA TYR A 322 8.20 -1.48 3.13
C TYR A 322 9.70 -1.47 2.84
N THR A 323 10.10 -1.46 1.57
CA THR A 323 11.51 -1.28 1.20
C THR A 323 12.04 0.10 1.64
N THR A 324 11.22 1.15 1.49
CA THR A 324 11.56 2.50 1.97
C THR A 324 11.70 2.54 3.50
N LEU A 325 10.78 1.90 4.23
CA LEU A 325 10.84 1.82 5.69
C LEU A 325 12.05 1.01 6.17
N ASN A 326 12.38 -0.11 5.53
CA ASN A 326 13.59 -0.87 5.85
C ASN A 326 14.87 -0.04 5.67
N ARG A 327 14.95 0.78 4.62
CA ARG A 327 16.10 1.68 4.40
C ARG A 327 16.17 2.80 5.43
N ALA A 328 15.02 3.36 5.81
CA ALA A 328 14.94 4.43 6.80
C ALA A 328 15.23 3.94 8.23
N PHE A 329 14.89 2.67 8.53
CA PHE A 329 15.03 2.05 9.84
C PHE A 329 15.77 0.71 9.75
N PRO A 330 17.07 0.71 9.41
CA PRO A 330 17.84 -0.51 9.14
C PRO A 330 17.84 -1.50 10.31
N ASP A 331 17.89 -1.00 11.55
CA ASP A 331 17.89 -1.84 12.76
C ASP A 331 16.54 -2.55 13.02
N GLN A 332 15.49 -2.14 12.31
CA GLN A 332 14.15 -2.72 12.38
C GLN A 332 13.75 -3.41 11.08
N ALA A 333 14.66 -3.49 10.11
CA ALA A 333 14.37 -4.02 8.78
C ALA A 333 13.79 -5.42 8.85
N LYS A 334 12.71 -5.65 8.10
CA LYS A 334 12.03 -6.93 8.02
C LYS A 334 12.43 -7.66 6.74
N PRO A 335 12.60 -8.98 6.74
CA PRO A 335 12.71 -9.72 5.50
C PRO A 335 11.45 -9.53 4.65
N ILE A 336 11.64 -9.15 3.40
CA ILE A 336 10.57 -9.01 2.40
C ILE A 336 10.88 -10.00 1.28
N VAL A 337 9.90 -10.85 0.93
CA VAL A 337 10.01 -11.78 -0.19
C VAL A 337 8.92 -11.52 -1.20
N VAL A 338 9.31 -11.27 -2.44
CA VAL A 338 8.42 -11.17 -3.60
C VAL A 338 8.26 -12.54 -4.23
N ILE A 339 7.02 -13.02 -4.30
CA ILE A 339 6.66 -14.30 -4.91
C ILE A 339 6.37 -14.05 -6.39
N ASN A 340 7.37 -14.28 -7.24
CA ASN A 340 7.35 -14.04 -8.68
C ASN A 340 6.92 -15.27 -9.49
N GLU A 341 5.80 -15.89 -9.11
CA GLU A 341 5.27 -17.05 -9.81
C GLU A 341 4.95 -16.74 -11.28
N ASN A 342 5.44 -17.58 -12.19
CA ASN A 342 5.22 -17.45 -13.64
C ASN A 342 5.64 -16.07 -14.21
N GLY A 343 6.64 -15.43 -13.60
CA GLY A 343 7.12 -14.11 -14.02
C GLY A 343 6.10 -13.00 -13.78
N HIS A 344 5.23 -13.14 -12.77
CA HIS A 344 4.15 -12.17 -12.53
C HIS A 344 4.65 -10.73 -12.42
N PHE A 345 5.76 -10.55 -11.69
CA PHE A 345 6.40 -9.29 -11.40
C PHE A 345 7.61 -8.97 -12.29
N ASP A 346 7.90 -9.71 -13.37
CA ASP A 346 9.12 -9.48 -14.18
C ASP A 346 9.29 -8.02 -14.63
N LYS A 347 8.22 -7.43 -15.18
CA LYS A 347 8.21 -6.02 -15.58
C LYS A 347 8.32 -5.07 -14.40
N THR A 348 7.72 -5.42 -13.26
CA THR A 348 7.83 -4.65 -12.02
C THR A 348 9.26 -4.65 -11.51
N LEU A 349 9.89 -5.82 -11.42
CA LEU A 349 11.27 -5.98 -10.94
C LEU A 349 12.27 -5.26 -11.84
N ALA A 350 12.08 -5.31 -13.15
CA ALA A 350 12.89 -4.54 -14.10
C ALA A 350 12.76 -3.03 -13.86
N TRP A 351 11.54 -2.52 -13.74
CA TRP A 351 11.29 -1.11 -13.46
C TRP A 351 11.85 -0.67 -12.09
N LEU A 352 11.64 -1.45 -11.04
CA LEU A 352 12.14 -1.14 -9.71
C LEU A 352 13.67 -1.09 -9.68
N SER A 353 14.34 -2.02 -10.37
CA SER A 353 15.81 -2.08 -10.39
C SER A 353 16.40 -0.81 -11.00
N GLU A 354 15.80 -0.31 -12.08
CA GLU A 354 16.21 0.96 -12.71
C GLU A 354 15.92 2.18 -11.84
N ALA A 355 14.83 2.13 -11.07
CA ALA A 355 14.52 3.16 -10.08
C ALA A 355 15.30 2.97 -8.76
N GLY A 356 16.37 2.16 -8.77
CA GLY A 356 17.26 2.00 -7.64
C GLY A 356 16.69 1.17 -6.49
N THR A 357 15.76 0.24 -6.75
CA THR A 357 15.25 -0.73 -5.77
C THR A 357 15.35 -2.15 -6.34
N ALA A 358 16.22 -2.98 -5.76
CA ALA A 358 16.71 -4.19 -6.42
C ALA A 358 16.56 -5.45 -5.56
N PRO A 359 16.24 -6.61 -6.19
CA PRO A 359 16.34 -7.93 -5.57
C PRO A 359 17.72 -8.19 -4.95
N GLY A 360 17.76 -8.96 -3.86
CA GLY A 360 18.97 -9.32 -3.12
C GLY A 360 19.48 -8.23 -2.18
N ARG A 361 19.20 -6.95 -2.48
CA ARG A 361 19.54 -5.81 -1.62
C ARG A 361 18.36 -5.33 -0.78
N ASP A 362 17.23 -5.07 -1.41
CA ASP A 362 16.07 -4.42 -0.77
C ASP A 362 14.98 -5.42 -0.38
N PHE A 363 14.90 -6.53 -1.10
CA PHE A 363 13.97 -7.64 -0.88
C PHE A 363 14.52 -8.90 -1.58
N GLN A 364 14.04 -10.08 -1.21
CA GLN A 364 14.33 -11.33 -1.91
C GLN A 364 13.24 -11.64 -2.93
N VAL A 365 13.56 -12.43 -3.94
CA VAL A 365 12.61 -12.93 -4.93
C VAL A 365 12.59 -14.45 -4.86
N ALA A 366 11.39 -15.03 -4.84
CA ALA A 366 11.17 -16.47 -4.92
C ALA A 366 10.30 -16.77 -6.15
N GLU A 367 10.61 -17.84 -6.88
CA GLU A 367 9.88 -18.25 -8.08
C GLU A 367 8.59 -19.02 -7.73
N SER A 368 8.45 -19.46 -6.48
CA SER A 368 7.27 -20.18 -5.98
C SER A 368 6.95 -19.83 -4.53
N LYS A 369 5.71 -20.12 -4.11
CA LYS A 369 5.28 -20.04 -2.70
C LYS A 369 6.08 -20.98 -1.80
N GLU A 370 6.38 -22.17 -2.27
CA GLU A 370 7.20 -23.16 -1.56
C GLU A 370 8.60 -22.61 -1.26
N GLU A 371 9.27 -22.02 -2.25
CA GLU A 371 10.58 -21.40 -2.07
C GLU A 371 10.51 -20.21 -1.10
N ALA A 372 9.51 -19.33 -1.27
CA ALA A 372 9.32 -18.19 -0.38
C ALA A 372 9.16 -18.64 1.09
N VAL A 373 8.36 -19.68 1.32
CA VAL A 373 8.10 -20.23 2.65
C VAL A 373 9.29 -21.01 3.19
N ALA A 374 10.15 -21.60 2.34
CA ALA A 374 11.39 -22.23 2.79
C ALA A 374 12.32 -21.20 3.48
N GLY A 375 12.47 -20.00 2.91
CA GLY A 375 13.20 -18.90 3.55
C GLY A 375 12.58 -18.49 4.89
N PHE A 376 11.25 -18.42 4.95
CA PHE A 376 10.53 -18.12 6.19
C PHE A 376 10.70 -19.20 7.27
N LYS A 377 10.73 -20.49 6.90
CA LYS A 377 11.03 -21.58 7.84
C LYS A 377 12.41 -21.41 8.47
N GLY A 378 13.42 -21.07 7.67
CA GLY A 378 14.77 -20.75 8.16
C GLY A 378 14.74 -19.63 9.20
N PHE A 379 14.07 -18.52 8.87
CA PHE A 379 13.88 -17.39 9.77
C PHE A 379 13.21 -17.78 11.11
N LEU A 380 12.18 -18.63 11.09
CA LEU A 380 11.50 -19.08 12.32
C LEU A 380 12.43 -19.92 13.21
N LEU A 381 13.25 -20.78 12.61
CA LEU A 381 14.20 -21.62 13.35
C LEU A 381 15.29 -20.78 14.01
N GLU A 382 15.87 -19.82 13.29
CA GLU A 382 16.86 -18.88 13.83
C GLU A 382 16.30 -18.10 15.02
N ARG A 383 15.06 -17.59 14.88
CA ARG A 383 14.39 -16.85 15.96
C ARG A 383 14.14 -17.72 17.20
N LYS A 384 13.75 -18.98 17.00
CA LYS A 384 13.57 -19.93 18.10
C LYS A 384 14.89 -20.18 18.83
N MET A 385 15.97 -20.44 18.09
CA MET A 385 17.31 -20.64 18.65
C MET A 385 17.79 -19.42 19.43
N ALA A 386 17.61 -18.22 18.90
CA ALA A 386 17.98 -16.97 19.58
C ALA A 386 17.19 -16.75 20.88
N LYS A 387 15.92 -17.16 20.94
CA LYS A 387 15.12 -17.10 22.16
C LYS A 387 15.56 -18.12 23.21
N SER A 388 15.93 -19.33 22.78
CA SER A 388 16.49 -20.36 23.67
C SER A 388 17.83 -19.94 24.27
N ALA A 389 18.75 -19.40 23.45
CA ALA A 389 20.05 -18.93 23.93
C ALA A 389 19.92 -17.82 24.99
N LYS A 390 19.01 -16.85 24.78
CA LYS A 390 18.74 -15.81 25.78
C LYS A 390 18.15 -16.34 27.08
N ALA A 391 17.30 -17.36 27.01
CA ALA A 391 16.74 -17.98 28.21
C ALA A 391 17.81 -18.74 29.01
N GLU A 392 18.79 -19.36 28.34
CA GLU A 392 19.94 -20.00 28.99
C GLU A 392 20.87 -18.98 29.63
N ASP A 393 21.13 -17.84 28.97
CA ASP A 393 21.95 -16.74 29.53
C ASP A 393 21.26 -16.07 30.75
N GLU A 394 19.93 -15.92 30.73
CA GLU A 394 19.15 -15.37 31.86
C GLU A 394 19.01 -16.38 33.02
N GLU A 395 19.10 -17.69 32.77
CA GLU A 395 19.14 -18.73 33.82
C GLU A 395 20.54 -18.91 34.43
N GLU A 396 21.63 -18.56 33.72
CA GLU A 396 23.00 -18.56 34.28
C GLU A 396 23.32 -17.35 35.18
N GLU A 397 22.59 -16.23 35.07
CA GLU A 397 22.73 -15.07 35.97
C GLU A 397 22.02 -15.24 37.34
N ASP A 398 21.24 -16.31 37.54
CA ASP A 398 20.43 -16.54 38.74
C ASP A 398 20.76 -17.84 39.51
N TYR A 399 22.04 -18.25 39.51
CA TYR A 399 22.52 -19.26 40.46
C TYR A 399 23.89 -18.93 41.07
N VAL A 400 23.91 -17.92 41.94
CA VAL A 400 24.79 -17.97 43.12
C VAL A 400 23.97 -18.58 44.25
N PRO A 401 24.17 -19.86 44.60
CA PRO A 401 23.55 -20.40 45.80
C PRO A 401 24.22 -19.68 46.98
N ASN A 402 23.48 -18.75 47.60
CA ASN A 402 23.88 -18.13 48.84
C ASN A 402 23.76 -19.18 49.97
N PHE A 403 24.72 -20.11 49.99
CA PHE A 403 25.08 -20.84 51.20
C PHE A 403 25.81 -19.83 52.09
N GLY A 404 25.10 -19.33 53.10
CA GLY A 404 25.51 -18.15 53.87
C GLY A 404 26.74 -18.30 54.76
N LEU A 405 26.76 -17.44 55.79
CA LEU A 405 27.74 -17.17 56.86
C LEU A 405 28.48 -15.84 56.59
N SER A 406 28.45 -14.82 57.46
CA SER A 406 28.26 -14.76 58.92
C SER A 406 27.23 -13.74 59.39
#